data_AF-R6IB04-F1
#
_entry.id   AF-R6IB04-F1
#
_cell.length_a   1.000
_cell.length_b   1.000
_cell.length_c   1.000
_cell.angle_alpha   90.00
_cell.angle_beta   90.00
_cell.angle_gamma   90.00
#
_symmetry.space_group_name_H-M   'P 1'
#
loop_
_entity.id
_entity.type
_entity.pdbx_description
1 polymer ?
#
loop_
_entity_poly.entity_id
_entity_poly.type
_entity_poly.pdbx_seq_one_letter_code
_entity_poly.pdbx_strand_id
1 'polypeptide(L)'
;MRKILFFMLLLVQLTAATAFAYTNKEDGFKTQSPSSANYVEAVGKHFYGFIDDNGAAAGYAECLSSEQASKFLGAPFSTAAFDKTYSDILLLQRNGISNERINQLIAEPVVSPLFAFAENEEPDYLISAQKFGSNKYIAITFNVNPETEPVTIYYTSANDKLYMLMAEKQTAVSNAVENQPENTIGVIGGADGPTDIYVKDNVLAKETNKTFLKKFKTIKPVDKNTAFTFGEKTTNVKVTLPDDWFYVQLADSRYNEEAVGVTVAMPQEAMGLILKEALDIGVTDIESAVIASQAAAADKSISAELTDKKDDIMDIFRHGIIILSVKASNKSFSDFVFDNPNKTAYGVNEALEDIKAALIEQGTEFKTFAYNTDFKDGQGSFSLQTELKPAETDFYYTLVAEGKVIGKAAYLAFVFDRNGDDENTALKFWNGKTLLKD
;
A
#
# COMPACT_ATOMS: atom_id res chain seq x y z
N MET A 1 21.37 2.00 42.98
CA MET A 1 21.48 1.01 41.89
C MET A 1 20.16 0.35 41.49
N ARG A 2 19.29 -0.14 42.40
CA ARG A 2 17.96 -0.68 42.03
C ARG A 2 16.98 0.33 41.36
N LYS A 3 17.14 1.63 41.59
CA LYS A 3 16.32 2.69 40.93
C LYS A 3 16.81 3.09 39.53
N ILE A 4 18.08 2.82 39.19
CA ILE A 4 18.65 3.06 37.85
C ILE A 4 18.34 1.87 36.93
N LEU A 5 18.29 0.65 37.49
CA LEU A 5 17.87 -0.54 36.75
C LEU A 5 16.37 -0.50 36.41
N PHE A 6 15.52 0.08 37.27
CA PHE A 6 14.10 0.29 36.96
C PHE A 6 13.87 1.37 35.89
N PHE A 7 14.73 2.40 35.82
CA PHE A 7 14.68 3.40 34.75
C PHE A 7 15.22 2.86 33.42
N MET A 8 16.25 2.00 33.44
CA MET A 8 16.71 1.27 32.25
C MET A 8 15.72 0.20 31.79
N LEU A 9 15.00 -0.48 32.70
CA LEU A 9 13.91 -1.38 32.32
C LEU A 9 12.69 -0.60 31.79
N LEU A 10 12.44 0.63 32.26
CA LEU A 10 11.44 1.52 31.64
C LEU A 10 11.90 2.02 30.25
N LEU A 11 13.20 2.26 30.05
CA LEU A 11 13.79 2.63 28.76
C LEU A 11 13.89 1.45 27.78
N VAL A 12 14.05 0.21 28.26
CA VAL A 12 13.94 -1.02 27.45
C VAL A 12 12.48 -1.39 27.18
N GLN A 13 11.53 -0.94 28.02
CA GLN A 13 10.10 -0.95 27.69
C GLN A 13 9.69 0.19 26.74
N LEU A 14 10.54 1.21 26.54
CA LEU A 14 10.38 2.20 25.47
C LEU A 14 10.86 1.69 24.09
N THR A 15 11.53 0.53 24.04
CA THR A 15 11.88 -0.17 22.78
C THR A 15 11.01 -1.41 22.53
N ALA A 16 9.98 -1.65 23.35
CA ALA A 16 8.98 -2.70 23.14
C ALA A 16 7.53 -2.17 23.27
N ALA A 17 7.34 -0.85 23.17
CA ALA A 17 6.03 -0.28 22.91
C ALA A 17 5.81 -0.36 21.40
N THR A 18 4.83 -1.15 20.93
CA THR A 18 4.29 -0.99 19.57
C THR A 18 3.63 0.39 19.52
N ALA A 19 4.43 1.44 19.35
CA ALA A 19 3.98 2.81 19.29
C ALA A 19 3.10 2.98 18.06
N PHE A 20 1.98 3.69 18.20
CA PHE A 20 1.24 4.21 17.05
C PHE A 20 2.24 4.99 16.19
N ALA A 21 2.45 4.57 14.96
CA ALA A 21 3.57 5.02 14.16
C ALA A 21 3.14 5.88 12.96
N TYR A 22 1.87 5.79 12.55
CA TYR A 22 1.30 6.74 11.60
C TYR A 22 0.38 7.76 12.32
N THR A 23 0.53 9.03 11.97
CA THR A 23 -0.31 10.13 12.48
C THR A 23 -0.68 11.06 11.34
N ASN A 24 -1.95 11.09 10.96
CA ASN A 24 -2.51 12.15 10.14
C ASN A 24 -3.09 13.22 11.06
N LYS A 25 -2.34 14.32 11.23
CA LYS A 25 -2.76 15.42 12.12
C LYS A 25 -3.89 16.24 11.51
N GLU A 26 -3.94 16.35 10.20
CA GLU A 26 -4.91 17.16 9.47
C GLU A 26 -6.29 16.54 9.53
N ASP A 27 -6.38 15.22 9.32
CA ASP A 27 -7.64 14.49 9.49
C ASP A 27 -7.89 14.02 10.92
N GLY A 28 -6.92 14.17 11.80
CA GLY A 28 -7.10 13.93 13.22
C GLY A 28 -7.17 12.45 13.60
N PHE A 29 -6.32 11.60 13.01
CA PHE A 29 -6.21 10.20 13.40
C PHE A 29 -4.77 9.71 13.58
N LYS A 30 -4.64 8.63 14.36
CA LYS A 30 -3.41 7.87 14.57
C LYS A 30 -3.72 6.39 14.46
N THR A 31 -2.82 5.64 13.84
CA THR A 31 -2.98 4.20 13.69
C THR A 31 -1.62 3.48 13.74
N GLN A 32 -1.66 2.15 13.65
CA GLN A 32 -0.46 1.33 13.50
C GLN A 32 0.21 1.63 12.16
N SER A 33 1.52 1.45 12.09
CA SER A 33 2.26 1.30 10.83
C SER A 33 2.93 -0.09 10.83
N PRO A 34 3.57 -0.51 9.74
CA PRO A 34 4.42 -1.69 9.74
C PRO A 34 5.40 -1.67 10.90
N SER A 35 5.55 -2.82 11.56
CA SER A 35 6.47 -3.03 12.68
C SER A 35 7.74 -3.73 12.25
N SER A 36 7.73 -4.40 11.10
CA SER A 36 8.91 -5.00 10.49
C SER A 36 9.63 -4.02 9.55
N ALA A 37 10.78 -4.47 9.05
CA ALA A 37 11.52 -3.76 8.02
C ALA A 37 11.08 -4.14 6.59
N ASN A 38 10.14 -5.09 6.45
CA ASN A 38 9.60 -5.59 5.18
C ASN A 38 8.11 -5.24 5.12
N TYR A 39 7.71 -4.36 4.21
CA TYR A 39 6.35 -3.86 4.23
C TYR A 39 5.88 -3.33 2.89
N VAL A 40 4.56 -3.26 2.74
CA VAL A 40 3.87 -2.44 1.76
C VAL A 40 3.09 -1.36 2.52
N GLU A 41 3.19 -0.11 2.11
CA GLU A 41 2.26 0.95 2.55
C GLU A 41 1.69 1.71 1.35
N ALA A 42 0.45 2.14 1.47
CA ALA A 42 -0.23 3.00 0.52
C ALA A 42 -0.73 4.23 1.28
N VAL A 43 -0.33 5.41 0.85
CA VAL A 43 -0.59 6.65 1.58
C VAL A 43 -1.08 7.71 0.61
N GLY A 44 -2.17 8.37 0.98
CA GLY A 44 -2.64 9.58 0.33
C GLY A 44 -2.88 10.67 1.37
N LYS A 45 -3.39 11.82 0.93
CA LYS A 45 -3.68 12.93 1.85
C LYS A 45 -4.65 12.52 2.96
N HIS A 46 -5.67 11.73 2.61
CA HIS A 46 -6.78 11.40 3.51
C HIS A 46 -6.82 9.93 3.94
N PHE A 47 -5.90 9.10 3.48
CA PHE A 47 -5.88 7.68 3.81
C PHE A 47 -4.48 7.14 4.08
N TYR A 48 -4.45 6.01 4.78
CA TYR A 48 -3.25 5.25 5.08
C TYR A 48 -3.60 3.76 5.15
N GLY A 49 -2.94 2.97 4.31
CA GLY A 49 -2.99 1.51 4.29
C GLY A 49 -1.60 0.93 4.47
N PHE A 50 -1.51 -0.23 5.11
CA PHE A 50 -0.26 -0.98 5.17
C PHE A 50 -0.50 -2.48 5.31
N ILE A 51 0.53 -3.24 4.92
CA ILE A 51 0.70 -4.67 5.13
C ILE A 51 2.14 -4.89 5.59
N ASP A 52 2.32 -5.59 6.71
CA ASP A 52 3.62 -5.95 7.29
C ASP A 52 4.11 -7.34 6.78
N ASP A 53 5.38 -7.68 6.96
CA ASP A 53 6.04 -8.93 6.49
C ASP A 53 5.13 -10.17 6.55
N ASN A 54 4.89 -10.82 5.41
CA ASN A 54 4.01 -11.98 5.23
C ASN A 54 2.53 -11.77 5.62
N GLY A 55 2.04 -10.53 5.65
CA GLY A 55 0.64 -10.23 5.98
C GLY A 55 0.29 -10.38 7.47
N ALA A 56 1.30 -10.49 8.35
CA ALA A 56 1.08 -10.71 9.79
C ALA A 56 0.26 -9.60 10.47
N ALA A 57 0.33 -8.38 9.94
CA ALA A 57 -0.53 -7.28 10.30
C ALA A 57 -0.86 -6.46 9.05
N ALA A 58 -2.13 -6.09 8.91
CA ALA A 58 -2.59 -5.20 7.86
C ALA A 58 -3.65 -4.25 8.42
N GLY A 59 -3.82 -3.12 7.78
CA GLY A 59 -4.90 -2.22 8.09
C GLY A 59 -4.96 -1.01 7.19
N TYR A 60 -6.17 -0.51 7.03
CA TYR A 60 -6.48 0.67 6.22
C TYR A 60 -7.35 1.62 7.03
N ALA A 61 -7.04 2.91 6.94
CA ALA A 61 -7.83 3.98 7.52
C ALA A 61 -7.95 5.15 6.54
N GLU A 62 -9.16 5.67 6.40
CA GLU A 62 -9.49 6.80 5.54
C GLU A 62 -10.38 7.79 6.29
N CYS A 63 -10.11 9.09 6.11
CA CYS A 63 -11.01 10.15 6.51
C CYS A 63 -11.87 10.54 5.31
N LEU A 64 -13.18 10.37 5.46
CA LEU A 64 -14.14 10.68 4.40
C LEU A 64 -14.46 12.18 4.38
N SER A 65 -14.78 12.70 3.19
CA SER A 65 -15.25 14.06 3.02
C SER A 65 -16.60 14.28 3.70
N SER A 66 -16.94 15.54 3.98
CA SER A 66 -18.25 15.87 4.57
C SER A 66 -19.42 15.43 3.69
N GLU A 67 -19.24 15.41 2.36
CA GLU A 67 -20.24 14.93 1.42
C GLU A 67 -20.43 13.42 1.56
N GLN A 68 -19.34 12.64 1.54
CA GLN A 68 -19.38 11.18 1.71
C GLN A 68 -19.96 10.78 3.07
N ALA A 69 -19.57 11.49 4.12
CA ALA A 69 -20.10 11.26 5.46
C ALA A 69 -21.61 11.56 5.54
N SER A 70 -22.08 12.56 4.79
CA SER A 70 -23.52 12.89 4.73
C SER A 70 -24.30 11.89 3.88
N LYS A 71 -23.72 11.38 2.79
CA LYS A 71 -24.26 10.26 1.99
C LYS A 71 -24.43 9.02 2.84
N PHE A 72 -23.44 8.67 3.66
CA PHE A 72 -23.49 7.52 4.56
C PHE A 72 -24.73 7.55 5.48
N LEU A 73 -25.03 8.70 6.09
CA LEU A 73 -26.20 8.86 6.96
C LEU A 73 -27.50 9.23 6.21
N GLY A 74 -27.43 9.66 4.95
CA GLY A 74 -28.55 10.26 4.22
C GLY A 74 -28.99 11.63 4.76
N ALA A 75 -28.14 12.29 5.54
CA ALA A 75 -28.43 13.56 6.23
C ALA A 75 -27.12 14.32 6.53
N PRO A 76 -27.17 15.64 6.82
CA PRO A 76 -25.99 16.39 7.21
C PRO A 76 -25.21 15.72 8.36
N PHE A 77 -23.92 15.46 8.13
CA PHE A 77 -23.11 14.69 9.06
C PHE A 77 -22.71 15.48 10.32
N SER A 78 -22.69 14.78 11.46
CA SER A 78 -22.00 15.21 12.69
C SER A 78 -21.65 13.96 13.53
N THR A 79 -20.67 14.08 14.42
CA THR A 79 -20.34 12.98 15.35
C THR A 79 -21.53 12.63 16.25
N ALA A 80 -22.35 13.62 16.61
CA ALA A 80 -23.57 13.39 17.40
C ALA A 80 -24.63 12.59 16.62
N ALA A 81 -24.82 12.88 15.33
CA ALA A 81 -25.71 12.11 14.46
C ALA A 81 -25.22 10.67 14.32
N PHE A 82 -23.91 10.47 14.08
CA PHE A 82 -23.30 9.15 14.04
C PHE A 82 -23.51 8.37 15.35
N ASP A 83 -23.26 8.99 16.51
CA ASP A 83 -23.43 8.37 17.82
C ASP A 83 -24.88 7.96 18.10
N LYS A 84 -25.85 8.74 17.62
CA LYS A 84 -27.26 8.40 17.68
C LYS A 84 -27.56 7.17 16.82
N THR A 85 -27.15 7.18 15.55
CA THR A 85 -27.34 6.04 14.63
C THR A 85 -26.71 4.76 15.18
N TYR A 86 -25.50 4.84 15.74
CA TYR A 86 -24.86 3.72 16.42
C TYR A 86 -25.71 3.16 17.58
N SER A 87 -26.27 4.05 18.40
CA SER A 87 -27.10 3.67 19.54
C SER A 87 -28.42 3.03 19.12
N ASP A 88 -29.02 3.55 18.04
CA ASP A 88 -30.25 3.00 17.45
C ASP A 88 -29.98 1.58 16.89
N ILE A 89 -28.90 1.38 16.13
CA ILE A 89 -28.47 0.06 15.65
C ILE A 89 -28.28 -0.90 16.82
N LEU A 90 -27.50 -0.50 17.84
CA LEU A 90 -27.21 -1.33 19.01
C LEU A 90 -28.49 -1.74 19.76
N LEU A 91 -29.47 -0.84 19.85
CA LEU A 91 -30.77 -1.12 20.46
C LEU A 91 -31.56 -2.14 19.64
N LEU A 92 -31.67 -1.95 18.32
CA LEU A 92 -32.39 -2.88 17.44
C LEU A 92 -31.77 -4.29 17.49
N GLN A 93 -30.43 -4.38 17.45
CA GLN A 93 -29.72 -5.65 17.56
C GLN A 93 -29.99 -6.37 18.89
N ARG A 94 -29.99 -5.65 20.02
CA ARG A 94 -30.28 -6.22 21.34
C ARG A 94 -31.71 -6.72 21.49
N ASN A 95 -32.64 -6.14 20.72
CA ASN A 95 -34.05 -6.54 20.71
C ASN A 95 -34.35 -7.63 19.65
N GLY A 96 -33.34 -8.16 18.96
CA GLY A 96 -33.52 -9.21 17.96
C GLY A 96 -34.32 -8.76 16.73
N ILE A 97 -34.28 -7.47 16.40
CA ILE A 97 -34.93 -6.92 15.20
C ILE A 97 -34.19 -7.40 13.95
N SER A 98 -34.93 -7.58 12.85
CA SER A 98 -34.39 -8.08 11.59
C SER A 98 -33.29 -7.16 11.02
N ASN A 99 -32.33 -7.77 10.33
CA ASN A 99 -31.22 -7.06 9.67
C ASN A 99 -31.73 -6.10 8.60
N GLU A 100 -32.79 -6.44 7.85
CA GLU A 100 -33.43 -5.54 6.88
C GLU A 100 -33.80 -4.19 7.50
N ARG A 101 -34.37 -4.20 8.72
CA ARG A 101 -34.76 -2.98 9.41
C ARG A 101 -33.55 -2.21 9.95
N ILE A 102 -32.50 -2.91 10.35
CA ILE A 102 -31.25 -2.30 10.79
C ILE A 102 -30.52 -1.65 9.61
N ASN A 103 -30.51 -2.31 8.45
CA ASN A 103 -29.86 -1.83 7.24
C ASN A 103 -30.43 -0.49 6.75
N GLN A 104 -31.74 -0.27 6.95
CA GLN A 104 -32.41 1.00 6.63
C GLN A 104 -31.94 2.21 7.46
N LEU A 105 -31.14 2.02 8.51
CA LEU A 105 -30.60 3.13 9.31
C LEU A 105 -29.38 3.82 8.67
N ILE A 106 -28.80 3.22 7.63
CA ILE A 106 -27.69 3.76 6.84
C ILE A 106 -28.20 3.93 5.42
N ALA A 107 -27.99 5.11 4.83
CA ALA A 107 -28.50 5.40 3.49
C ALA A 107 -27.58 4.81 2.42
N GLU A 108 -26.28 5.06 2.54
CA GLU A 108 -25.26 4.50 1.63
C GLU A 108 -24.17 3.81 2.45
N PRO A 109 -24.11 2.47 2.48
CA PRO A 109 -23.18 1.74 3.36
C PRO A 109 -21.72 1.76 2.89
N VAL A 110 -21.48 2.05 1.61
CA VAL A 110 -20.14 2.19 1.01
C VAL A 110 -20.05 3.54 0.31
N VAL A 111 -19.18 4.43 0.82
CA VAL A 111 -19.08 5.83 0.39
C VAL A 111 -17.63 6.28 0.10
N SER A 112 -16.66 5.39 0.29
CA SER A 112 -15.28 5.67 -0.08
C SER A 112 -15.16 5.72 -1.60
N PRO A 113 -14.42 6.68 -2.17
CA PRO A 113 -14.22 6.74 -3.61
C PRO A 113 -13.26 5.64 -4.09
N LEU A 114 -12.59 4.95 -3.15
CA LEU A 114 -11.60 3.91 -3.39
C LEU A 114 -12.22 2.51 -3.32
N PHE A 115 -13.51 2.44 -2.97
CA PHE A 115 -14.28 1.20 -2.92
C PHE A 115 -15.54 1.38 -3.77
N ALA A 116 -15.58 0.73 -4.92
CA ALA A 116 -16.75 0.68 -5.79
C ALA A 116 -17.05 -0.77 -6.15
N PHE A 117 -18.33 -1.13 -6.12
CA PHE A 117 -18.81 -2.39 -6.67
C PHE A 117 -18.94 -2.27 -8.19
N ALA A 118 -18.91 -3.39 -8.91
CA ALA A 118 -19.21 -3.38 -10.33
C ALA A 118 -20.64 -2.87 -10.57
N GLU A 119 -20.94 -2.26 -11.72
CA GLU A 119 -22.25 -1.64 -12.02
C GLU A 119 -23.47 -2.57 -11.86
N ASN A 120 -23.25 -3.89 -11.83
CA ASN A 120 -24.29 -4.91 -11.69
C ASN A 120 -24.26 -5.65 -10.33
N GLU A 121 -23.39 -5.22 -9.41
CA GLU A 121 -23.29 -5.79 -8.07
C GLU A 121 -24.11 -4.96 -7.07
N GLU A 122 -25.17 -5.56 -6.55
CA GLU A 122 -25.89 -5.05 -5.37
C GLU A 122 -25.66 -6.02 -4.21
N PRO A 123 -24.53 -5.92 -3.49
CA PRO A 123 -24.22 -6.89 -2.46
C PRO A 123 -25.15 -6.69 -1.27
N ASP A 124 -25.64 -7.80 -0.72
CA ASP A 124 -26.37 -7.78 0.54
C ASP A 124 -25.44 -7.36 1.69
N TYR A 125 -25.88 -6.38 2.46
CA TYR A 125 -25.13 -5.87 3.60
C TYR A 125 -25.69 -6.39 4.93
N LEU A 126 -24.81 -6.56 5.89
CA LEU A 126 -25.13 -6.74 7.29
C LEU A 126 -24.55 -5.58 8.10
N ILE A 127 -25.42 -4.79 8.70
CA ILE A 127 -25.02 -3.66 9.55
C ILE A 127 -25.02 -4.06 11.02
N SER A 128 -23.97 -3.70 11.75
CA SER A 128 -23.86 -3.98 13.17
C SER A 128 -23.15 -2.90 13.98
N ALA A 129 -23.59 -2.69 15.22
CA ALA A 129 -22.89 -1.84 16.18
C ALA A 129 -21.87 -2.67 16.96
N GLN A 130 -20.60 -2.30 16.85
CA GLN A 130 -19.48 -2.97 17.51
C GLN A 130 -18.67 -1.98 18.35
N LYS A 131 -17.86 -2.49 19.29
CA LYS A 131 -16.98 -1.66 20.10
C LYS A 131 -15.62 -2.32 20.23
N PHE A 132 -14.57 -1.62 19.82
CA PHE A 132 -13.19 -2.07 19.96
C PHE A 132 -12.36 -1.01 20.65
N GLY A 133 -11.67 -1.38 21.72
CA GLY A 133 -10.98 -0.42 22.58
C GLY A 133 -11.94 0.67 23.07
N SER A 134 -11.58 1.93 22.85
CA SER A 134 -12.41 3.09 23.19
C SER A 134 -13.46 3.44 22.14
N ASN A 135 -13.32 2.94 20.91
CA ASN A 135 -14.08 3.44 19.76
C ASN A 135 -15.36 2.61 19.53
N LYS A 136 -16.42 3.32 19.15
CA LYS A 136 -17.68 2.74 18.67
C LYS A 136 -17.58 2.61 17.15
N TYR A 137 -18.00 1.47 16.62
CA TYR A 137 -17.97 1.19 15.21
C TYR A 137 -19.35 0.81 14.69
N ILE A 138 -19.75 1.38 13.55
CA ILE A 138 -20.79 0.81 12.69
C ILE A 138 -20.05 -0.06 11.68
N ALA A 139 -20.22 -1.37 11.78
CA ALA A 139 -19.59 -2.34 10.89
C ALA A 139 -20.57 -2.74 9.78
N ILE A 140 -20.11 -2.66 8.54
CA ILE A 140 -20.81 -3.07 7.34
C ILE A 140 -20.10 -4.32 6.81
N THR A 141 -20.78 -5.46 6.86
CA THR A 141 -20.25 -6.73 6.32
C THR A 141 -21.00 -7.09 5.05
N PHE A 142 -20.29 -7.46 3.99
CA PHE A 142 -20.88 -7.89 2.72
C PHE A 142 -20.04 -8.99 2.07
N ASN A 143 -20.65 -9.76 1.18
CA ASN A 143 -19.96 -10.72 0.32
C ASN A 143 -19.87 -10.13 -1.09
N VAL A 144 -18.65 -9.97 -1.60
CA VAL A 144 -18.42 -9.58 -3.00
C VAL A 144 -18.66 -10.79 -3.91
N ASN A 145 -18.20 -11.97 -3.49
CA ASN A 145 -18.47 -13.26 -4.14
C ASN A 145 -18.94 -14.28 -3.08
N PRO A 146 -20.02 -15.06 -3.32
CA PRO A 146 -20.49 -16.09 -2.39
C PRO A 146 -19.44 -17.19 -2.08
N GLU A 147 -18.42 -17.35 -2.91
CA GLU A 147 -17.31 -18.29 -2.69
C GLU A 147 -16.18 -17.70 -1.83
N THR A 148 -16.19 -16.39 -1.58
CA THR A 148 -15.17 -15.68 -0.80
C THR A 148 -15.63 -15.38 0.63
N GLU A 149 -14.67 -15.13 1.52
CA GLU A 149 -15.01 -14.70 2.88
C GLU A 149 -15.64 -13.29 2.89
N PRO A 150 -16.60 -13.04 3.80
CA PRO A 150 -17.22 -11.72 3.95
C PRO A 150 -16.19 -10.65 4.29
N VAL A 151 -16.24 -9.54 3.55
CA VAL A 151 -15.47 -8.33 3.83
C VAL A 151 -16.23 -7.50 4.85
N THR A 152 -15.52 -6.88 5.80
CA THR A 152 -16.12 -5.97 6.78
C THR A 152 -15.43 -4.62 6.80
N ILE A 153 -16.19 -3.57 6.55
CA ILE A 153 -15.78 -2.18 6.69
C ILE A 153 -16.27 -1.66 8.04
N TYR A 154 -15.42 -0.93 8.77
CA TYR A 154 -15.72 -0.35 10.07
C TYR A 154 -15.72 1.16 9.99
N TYR A 155 -16.85 1.78 10.32
CA TYR A 155 -16.97 3.23 10.40
C TYR A 155 -16.91 3.71 11.84
N THR A 156 -16.17 4.78 12.13
CA THR A 156 -16.18 5.47 13.42
C THR A 156 -16.15 6.97 13.21
N SER A 157 -16.54 7.77 14.22
CA SER A 157 -16.57 9.23 14.10
C SER A 157 -15.94 9.93 15.29
N ALA A 158 -15.27 11.03 15.01
CA ALA A 158 -14.87 12.05 15.97
C ALA A 158 -14.65 13.38 15.25
N ASN A 159 -14.74 14.50 15.98
CA ASN A 159 -14.48 15.85 15.44
C ASN A 159 -15.33 16.20 14.20
N ASP A 160 -16.56 15.70 14.12
CA ASP A 160 -17.45 15.83 12.97
C ASP A 160 -16.86 15.29 11.64
N LYS A 161 -15.89 14.37 11.75
CA LYS A 161 -15.35 13.57 10.65
C LYS A 161 -15.82 12.12 10.75
N LEU A 162 -15.97 11.47 9.60
CA LEU A 162 -16.23 10.03 9.49
C LEU A 162 -14.95 9.34 9.03
N TYR A 163 -14.57 8.29 9.74
CA TYR A 163 -13.41 7.48 9.42
C TYR A 163 -13.86 6.10 8.99
N MET A 164 -13.39 5.65 7.83
CA MET A 164 -13.55 4.29 7.34
C MET A 164 -12.29 3.48 7.66
N LEU A 165 -12.47 2.28 8.19
CA LEU A 165 -11.38 1.38 8.55
C LEU A 165 -11.64 0.00 7.97
N MET A 166 -10.58 -0.65 7.50
CA MET A 166 -10.58 -2.08 7.22
C MET A 166 -9.44 -2.73 7.98
N ALA A 167 -9.73 -3.88 8.56
CA ALA A 167 -8.75 -4.73 9.21
C ALA A 167 -8.93 -6.10 8.59
N GLU A 168 -8.10 -6.41 7.60
CA GLU A 168 -8.22 -7.69 6.91
C GLU A 168 -7.83 -8.86 7.80
N LYS A 169 -8.48 -9.98 7.51
CA LYS A 169 -8.01 -11.32 7.84
C LYS A 169 -7.26 -11.80 6.61
N GLN A 170 -5.94 -11.95 6.68
CA GLN A 170 -5.27 -12.83 5.74
C GLN A 170 -5.25 -14.23 6.36
N THR A 171 -5.98 -15.16 5.74
CA THR A 171 -5.56 -16.55 5.71
C THR A 171 -4.14 -16.56 5.21
N ALA A 172 -3.22 -17.17 5.96
CA ALA A 172 -1.86 -17.40 5.50
C ALA A 172 -1.93 -17.90 4.05
N VAL A 173 -1.30 -17.17 3.13
CA VAL A 173 -0.96 -17.74 1.83
C VAL A 173 -0.05 -18.89 2.18
N SER A 174 -0.60 -20.09 2.29
CA SER A 174 0.23 -21.27 2.33
C SER A 174 0.93 -21.24 1.00
N ASN A 175 2.24 -20.99 1.02
CA ASN A 175 3.15 -21.57 0.04
C ASN A 175 3.01 -23.10 0.20
N ALA A 176 1.87 -23.64 -0.26
CA ALA A 176 1.67 -25.04 -0.48
C ALA A 176 2.39 -25.33 -1.79
N VAL A 177 3.72 -25.32 -1.69
CA VAL A 177 4.52 -26.31 -2.38
C VAL A 177 3.87 -27.64 -2.02
N GLU A 178 3.24 -28.27 -3.01
CA GLU A 178 2.86 -29.67 -2.95
C GLU A 178 3.99 -30.45 -2.27
N ASN A 179 3.62 -31.31 -1.32
CA ASN A 179 4.46 -32.18 -0.48
C ASN A 179 4.55 -31.73 0.98
N GLN A 180 3.55 -32.09 1.81
CA GLN A 180 3.80 -32.67 3.13
C GLN A 180 2.75 -33.74 3.49
N PRO A 181 3.13 -34.76 4.28
CA PRO A 181 2.44 -36.05 4.34
C PRO A 181 1.19 -36.01 5.23
N GLU A 182 0.30 -36.95 4.92
CA GLU A 182 -1.01 -37.18 5.55
C GLU A 182 -1.02 -37.08 7.08
N ASN A 183 -2.04 -36.38 7.58
CA ASN A 183 -2.53 -36.32 8.97
C ASN A 183 -2.12 -37.53 9.83
N THR A 184 -1.22 -37.33 10.79
CA THR A 184 -0.90 -38.38 11.76
C THR A 184 -1.92 -38.37 12.90
N ILE A 185 -2.87 -39.31 12.83
CA ILE A 185 -3.85 -39.60 13.89
C ILE A 185 -3.13 -40.36 15.02
N GLY A 186 -2.97 -39.75 16.19
CA GLY A 186 -2.47 -40.42 17.40
C GLY A 186 -3.62 -40.99 18.23
N VAL A 187 -3.93 -42.27 18.06
CA VAL A 187 -4.88 -43.00 18.92
C VAL A 187 -4.16 -43.47 20.19
N ILE A 188 -4.58 -43.02 21.37
CA ILE A 188 -4.21 -43.65 22.65
C ILE A 188 -5.45 -44.35 23.19
N GLY A 189 -5.46 -45.69 23.14
CA GLY A 189 -6.59 -46.53 23.56
C GLY A 189 -6.61 -46.79 25.07
N GLY A 190 -7.78 -46.59 25.68
CA GLY A 190 -8.17 -47.05 27.01
C GLY A 190 -9.52 -47.78 26.96
N ALA A 191 -9.84 -48.56 28.00
CA ALA A 191 -10.87 -49.62 28.00
C ALA A 191 -12.33 -49.20 27.75
N ASP A 192 -12.63 -47.91 27.61
CA ASP A 192 -13.99 -47.39 27.37
C ASP A 192 -14.22 -46.86 25.94
N GLY A 193 -13.32 -47.19 25.00
CA GLY A 193 -13.43 -46.81 23.58
C GLY A 193 -12.66 -45.53 23.23
N PRO A 194 -12.48 -45.24 21.92
CA PRO A 194 -11.77 -44.05 21.47
C PRO A 194 -12.53 -42.79 21.93
N THR A 195 -11.87 -41.96 22.74
CA THR A 195 -12.33 -40.59 22.98
C THR A 195 -11.71 -39.73 21.90
N ASP A 196 -12.52 -39.20 20.98
CA ASP A 196 -12.06 -38.21 20.01
C ASP A 196 -11.59 -36.96 20.75
N ILE A 197 -10.29 -36.73 20.79
CA ILE A 197 -9.72 -35.45 21.23
C ILE A 197 -9.78 -34.51 20.03
N TYR A 198 -10.83 -33.69 19.97
CA TYR A 198 -10.82 -32.52 19.11
C TYR A 198 -9.76 -31.55 19.64
N VAL A 199 -8.58 -31.53 19.04
CA VAL A 199 -7.69 -30.38 19.18
C VAL A 199 -8.41 -29.20 18.52
N LYS A 200 -8.89 -28.26 19.34
CA LYS A 200 -9.42 -26.98 18.89
C LYS A 200 -8.27 -26.12 18.35
N ASP A 201 -7.71 -26.51 17.22
CA ASP A 201 -6.99 -25.59 16.36
C ASP A 201 -8.05 -24.67 15.74
N ASN A 202 -8.03 -23.39 16.12
CA ASN A 202 -8.63 -22.21 15.43
C ASN A 202 -9.21 -21.12 16.35
N VAL A 203 -9.01 -21.16 17.67
CA VAL A 203 -9.50 -20.04 18.53
C VAL A 203 -8.52 -18.85 18.58
N LEU A 204 -7.24 -19.04 18.24
CA LEU A 204 -6.23 -17.97 18.30
C LEU A 204 -6.23 -17.01 17.09
N ALA A 205 -6.70 -17.43 15.91
CA ALA A 205 -6.70 -16.57 14.71
C ALA A 205 -7.83 -15.51 14.68
N LYS A 206 -8.88 -15.64 15.52
CA LYS A 206 -10.03 -14.72 15.51
C LYS A 206 -9.84 -13.43 16.32
N GLU A 207 -8.88 -13.38 17.24
CA GLU A 207 -8.68 -12.20 18.11
C GLU A 207 -7.57 -11.24 17.63
N THR A 208 -6.59 -11.73 16.87
CA THR A 208 -5.45 -10.96 16.35
C THR A 208 -5.87 -9.85 15.39
N ASN A 209 -6.93 -10.04 14.60
CA ASN A 209 -7.37 -9.13 13.53
C ASN A 209 -8.07 -7.86 14.04
N LYS A 210 -8.41 -7.79 15.33
CA LYS A 210 -9.01 -6.59 15.96
C LYS A 210 -7.95 -5.66 16.56
N THR A 211 -6.67 -6.01 16.45
CA THR A 211 -5.58 -5.20 17.00
C THR A 211 -5.51 -3.83 16.33
N PHE A 212 -5.64 -3.78 15.00
CA PHE A 212 -5.70 -2.53 14.25
C PHE A 212 -6.83 -1.62 14.74
N LEU A 213 -8.06 -2.14 14.82
CA LEU A 213 -9.23 -1.39 15.31
C LEU A 213 -9.07 -0.93 16.76
N LYS A 214 -8.54 -1.78 17.65
CA LYS A 214 -8.25 -1.40 19.05
C LYS A 214 -7.18 -0.31 19.15
N LYS A 215 -6.29 -0.22 18.15
CA LYS A 215 -5.17 0.73 18.09
C LYS A 215 -5.47 1.97 17.23
N PHE A 216 -6.58 2.03 16.52
CA PHE A 216 -6.99 3.28 15.91
C PHE A 216 -7.36 4.31 16.98
N LYS A 217 -6.88 5.55 16.84
CA LYS A 217 -7.19 6.65 17.76
C LYS A 217 -7.51 7.91 16.99
N THR A 218 -8.55 8.60 17.43
CA THR A 218 -8.83 9.96 16.98
C THR A 218 -8.10 10.97 17.86
N ILE A 219 -7.67 12.07 17.25
CA ILE A 219 -7.04 13.21 17.89
C ILE A 219 -7.71 14.48 17.38
N LYS A 220 -7.48 15.62 18.02
CA LYS A 220 -7.95 16.89 17.51
C LYS A 220 -7.23 17.21 16.17
N PRO A 221 -7.96 17.44 15.07
CA PRO A 221 -7.41 17.92 13.81
C PRO A 221 -6.60 19.21 14.00
N VAL A 222 -5.60 19.42 13.16
CA VAL A 222 -4.89 20.70 13.06
C VAL A 222 -5.23 21.37 11.73
N ASP A 223 -5.58 22.65 11.74
CA ASP A 223 -5.96 23.42 10.54
C ASP A 223 -4.78 23.71 9.59
N LYS A 224 -3.63 23.07 9.82
CA LYS A 224 -2.41 23.32 9.04
C LYS A 224 -2.36 22.35 7.88
N ASN A 225 -2.39 22.88 6.67
CA ASN A 225 -2.06 22.14 5.46
C ASN A 225 -0.61 21.65 5.57
N THR A 226 -0.46 20.38 5.96
CA THR A 226 0.86 19.74 6.03
C THR A 226 1.15 19.24 4.63
N ALA A 227 2.28 19.68 4.06
CA ALA A 227 2.72 19.20 2.75
C ALA A 227 2.69 17.67 2.73
N PHE A 228 1.96 17.11 1.76
CA PHE A 228 1.92 15.67 1.55
C PHE A 228 3.25 15.27 0.92
N THR A 229 4.03 14.45 1.62
CA THR A 229 5.39 14.12 1.18
C THR A 229 5.67 12.65 1.40
N PHE A 230 6.35 12.01 0.45
CA PHE A 230 6.99 10.73 0.69
C PHE A 230 8.51 10.92 0.79
N GLY A 231 9.14 10.00 1.51
CA GLY A 231 10.59 9.96 1.66
C GLY A 231 11.09 8.54 1.45
N GLU A 232 12.10 8.38 0.61
CA GLU A 232 12.78 7.09 0.44
C GLU A 232 13.96 7.05 1.42
N LYS A 233 13.90 6.12 2.39
CA LYS A 233 14.82 6.05 3.54
C LYS A 233 16.22 5.60 3.13
N THR A 234 16.34 4.83 2.05
CA THR A 234 17.61 4.30 1.56
C THR A 234 18.48 5.39 0.95
N THR A 235 17.85 6.42 0.36
CA THR A 235 18.48 7.35 -0.58
C THR A 235 18.33 8.81 -0.16
N ASN A 236 17.66 9.05 0.97
CA ASN A 236 17.49 10.38 1.55
C ASN A 236 16.75 11.37 0.60
N VAL A 237 15.98 10.85 -0.36
CA VAL A 237 15.15 11.66 -1.26
C VAL A 237 13.81 11.94 -0.61
N LYS A 238 13.40 13.20 -0.60
CA LYS A 238 12.06 13.63 -0.18
C LYS A 238 11.36 14.39 -1.30
N VAL A 239 10.15 13.99 -1.63
CA VAL A 239 9.31 14.63 -2.66
C VAL A 239 8.04 15.16 -2.02
N THR A 240 7.62 16.37 -2.41
CA THR A 240 6.32 16.92 -2.03
C THR A 240 5.33 16.71 -3.16
N LEU A 241 4.21 16.09 -2.84
CA LEU A 241 3.11 15.77 -3.74
C LEU A 241 1.90 16.68 -3.44
N PRO A 242 1.01 16.90 -4.41
CA PRO A 242 -0.26 17.56 -4.19
C PRO A 242 -1.25 16.65 -3.45
N ASP A 243 -2.35 17.23 -2.95
CA ASP A 243 -3.29 16.54 -2.06
C ASP A 243 -4.13 15.45 -2.77
N ASP A 244 -4.21 15.49 -4.10
CA ASP A 244 -4.92 14.56 -4.99
C ASP A 244 -4.01 13.43 -5.52
N TRP A 245 -2.82 13.26 -4.95
CA TRP A 245 -1.90 12.18 -5.27
C TRP A 245 -1.80 11.17 -4.13
N PHE A 246 -1.28 9.99 -4.46
CA PHE A 246 -0.93 8.97 -3.49
C PHE A 246 0.44 8.38 -3.80
N TYR A 247 1.00 7.64 -2.85
CA TYR A 247 2.15 6.79 -3.10
C TYR A 247 1.96 5.40 -2.50
N VAL A 248 2.56 4.41 -3.15
CA VAL A 248 2.77 3.06 -2.62
C VAL A 248 4.26 2.87 -2.42
N GLN A 249 4.65 2.39 -1.25
CA GLN A 249 6.03 2.04 -0.95
C GLN A 249 6.12 0.59 -0.52
N LEU A 250 6.99 -0.15 -1.19
CA LEU A 250 7.40 -1.49 -0.83
C LEU A 250 8.85 -1.41 -0.34
N ALA A 251 9.13 -1.89 0.87
CA ALA A 251 10.47 -2.04 1.38
C ALA A 251 10.74 -3.51 1.73
N ASP A 252 11.94 -4.00 1.42
CA ASP A 252 12.44 -5.29 1.89
C ASP A 252 13.89 -5.11 2.35
N SER A 253 14.17 -5.51 3.58
CA SER A 253 15.49 -5.35 4.21
C SER A 253 16.47 -6.50 3.94
N ARG A 254 16.02 -7.58 3.28
CA ARG A 254 16.78 -8.84 3.16
C ARG A 254 16.79 -9.44 1.76
N TYR A 255 16.18 -8.81 0.77
CA TYR A 255 16.14 -9.32 -0.61
C TYR A 255 17.56 -9.51 -1.15
N ASN A 256 17.95 -10.77 -1.41
CA ASN A 256 19.31 -11.14 -1.84
C ASN A 256 20.44 -10.56 -0.95
N GLU A 257 20.22 -10.50 0.37
CA GLU A 257 21.15 -9.89 1.35
C GLU A 257 21.30 -8.36 1.24
N GLU A 258 20.43 -7.70 0.49
CA GLU A 258 20.39 -6.24 0.31
C GLU A 258 19.09 -5.66 0.85
N ALA A 259 19.14 -4.40 1.28
CA ALA A 259 17.92 -3.65 1.55
C ALA A 259 17.49 -2.94 0.28
N VAL A 260 16.24 -3.08 -0.11
CA VAL A 260 15.68 -2.58 -1.36
C VAL A 260 14.35 -1.89 -1.10
N GLY A 261 14.03 -0.92 -1.95
CA GLY A 261 12.79 -0.18 -1.84
C GLY A 261 12.26 0.19 -3.21
N VAL A 262 10.97 -0.01 -3.42
CA VAL A 262 10.21 0.46 -4.57
C VAL A 262 9.20 1.49 -4.07
N THR A 263 9.16 2.67 -4.68
CA THR A 263 8.13 3.67 -4.41
C THR A 263 7.49 4.10 -5.71
N VAL A 264 6.17 4.09 -5.77
CA VAL A 264 5.39 4.56 -6.91
C VAL A 264 4.46 5.65 -6.42
N ALA A 265 4.49 6.83 -7.03
CA ALA A 265 3.62 7.95 -6.72
C ALA A 265 2.88 8.42 -7.96
N MET A 266 1.56 8.56 -7.86
CA MET A 266 0.65 8.81 -8.98
C MET A 266 -0.59 9.62 -8.53
N PRO A 267 -1.34 10.24 -9.46
CA PRO A 267 -2.65 10.83 -9.16
C PRO A 267 -3.61 9.79 -8.59
N GLN A 268 -4.45 10.18 -7.63
CA GLN A 268 -5.40 9.29 -6.95
C GLN A 268 -6.43 8.66 -7.90
N GLU A 269 -6.72 9.30 -9.03
CA GLU A 269 -7.55 8.74 -10.10
C GLU A 269 -7.02 7.39 -10.60
N ALA A 270 -5.69 7.24 -10.68
CA ALA A 270 -5.04 5.99 -11.04
C ALA A 270 -5.34 4.87 -10.02
N MET A 271 -5.56 5.22 -8.74
CA MET A 271 -5.79 4.24 -7.69
C MET A 271 -7.13 3.52 -7.83
N GLY A 272 -8.18 4.19 -8.32
CA GLY A 272 -9.47 3.55 -8.55
C GLY A 272 -9.40 2.46 -9.62
N LEU A 273 -8.59 2.70 -10.66
CA LEU A 273 -8.32 1.75 -11.73
C LEU A 273 -7.40 0.62 -11.26
N ILE A 274 -6.33 0.95 -10.53
CA ILE A 274 -5.40 -0.04 -9.94
C ILE A 274 -6.14 -0.94 -8.95
N LEU A 275 -6.95 -0.42 -8.03
CA LEU A 275 -7.67 -1.22 -7.04
C LEU A 275 -8.73 -2.14 -7.66
N LYS A 276 -9.36 -1.72 -8.77
CA LYS A 276 -10.28 -2.57 -9.53
C LYS A 276 -9.59 -3.81 -10.11
N GLU A 277 -8.30 -3.73 -10.40
CA GLU A 277 -7.53 -4.81 -11.03
C GLU A 277 -6.55 -5.54 -10.07
N ALA A 278 -6.10 -4.89 -8.98
CA ALA A 278 -5.00 -5.36 -8.13
C ALA A 278 -5.41 -6.02 -6.80
N LEU A 279 -6.68 -5.94 -6.39
CA LEU A 279 -7.16 -6.53 -5.12
C LEU A 279 -7.04 -8.07 -5.05
N ASP A 280 -6.64 -8.73 -6.13
CA ASP A 280 -6.50 -10.19 -6.21
C ASP A 280 -5.04 -10.71 -6.14
N ILE A 281 -4.02 -9.82 -6.08
CA ILE A 281 -2.63 -10.21 -6.37
C ILE A 281 -1.82 -10.60 -5.11
N GLY A 282 -2.34 -10.40 -3.89
CA GLY A 282 -1.71 -10.93 -2.67
C GLY A 282 -0.25 -10.50 -2.43
N VAL A 283 0.16 -9.35 -2.98
CA VAL A 283 1.53 -8.84 -2.87
C VAL A 283 1.77 -8.36 -1.44
N THR A 284 2.72 -9.00 -0.74
CA THR A 284 3.05 -8.67 0.65
C THR A 284 4.53 -8.32 0.85
N ASP A 285 5.36 -8.56 -0.16
CA ASP A 285 6.80 -8.31 -0.20
C ASP A 285 7.30 -8.26 -1.67
N ILE A 286 8.61 -8.07 -1.88
CA ILE A 286 9.18 -8.02 -3.24
C ILE A 286 9.15 -9.38 -3.90
N GLU A 287 9.36 -10.46 -3.16
CA GLU A 287 9.40 -11.81 -3.73
C GLU A 287 8.04 -12.19 -4.33
N SER A 288 6.96 -11.95 -3.59
CA SER A 288 5.58 -12.10 -4.07
C SER A 288 5.26 -11.15 -5.22
N ALA A 289 5.75 -9.90 -5.22
CA ALA A 289 5.59 -9.00 -6.35
C ALA A 289 6.28 -9.52 -7.63
N VAL A 290 7.50 -10.05 -7.49
CA VAL A 290 8.27 -10.64 -8.59
C VAL A 290 7.61 -11.91 -9.11
N ILE A 291 7.18 -12.81 -8.20
CA ILE A 291 6.46 -14.04 -8.57
C ILE A 291 5.16 -13.69 -9.30
N ALA A 292 4.37 -12.75 -8.78
CA ALA A 292 3.13 -12.31 -9.41
C ALA A 292 3.39 -11.72 -10.80
N SER A 293 4.41 -10.89 -10.95
CA SER A 293 4.81 -10.33 -12.25
C SER A 293 5.24 -11.41 -13.24
N GLN A 294 6.02 -12.40 -12.81
CA GLN A 294 6.47 -13.51 -13.64
C GLN A 294 5.31 -14.43 -14.03
N ALA A 295 4.40 -14.72 -13.10
CA ALA A 295 3.19 -15.49 -13.35
C ALA A 295 2.29 -14.79 -14.38
N ALA A 296 2.07 -13.47 -14.21
CA ALA A 296 1.32 -12.66 -15.16
C ALA A 296 1.96 -12.65 -16.56
N ALA A 297 3.28 -12.55 -16.65
CA ALA A 297 4.00 -12.57 -17.93
C ALA A 297 3.98 -13.96 -18.61
N ALA A 298 3.87 -15.05 -17.84
CA ALA A 298 3.78 -16.40 -18.36
C ALA A 298 2.34 -16.80 -18.76
N ASP A 299 1.34 -16.16 -18.15
CA ASP A 299 -0.07 -16.41 -18.43
C ASP A 299 -0.51 -15.68 -19.70
N LYS A 300 -0.83 -16.47 -20.72
CA LYS A 300 -1.27 -15.96 -22.03
C LYS A 300 -2.65 -15.32 -21.98
N SER A 301 -3.49 -15.66 -21.00
CA SER A 301 -4.81 -15.07 -20.82
C SER A 301 -4.70 -13.68 -20.20
N ILE A 302 -3.87 -13.52 -19.17
CA ILE A 302 -3.54 -12.21 -18.60
C ILE A 302 -2.83 -11.34 -19.63
N SER A 303 -1.86 -11.90 -20.37
CA SER A 303 -1.17 -11.16 -21.45
C SER A 303 -2.14 -10.71 -22.56
N ALA A 304 -3.14 -11.52 -22.91
CA ALA A 304 -4.18 -11.15 -23.88
C ALA A 304 -5.12 -10.07 -23.31
N GLU A 305 -5.52 -10.18 -22.04
CA GLU A 305 -6.35 -9.18 -21.38
C GLU A 305 -5.63 -7.83 -21.22
N LEU A 306 -4.34 -7.83 -20.85
CA LEU A 306 -3.50 -6.62 -20.82
C LEU A 306 -3.33 -5.99 -22.21
N THR A 307 -3.36 -6.81 -23.26
CA THR A 307 -3.34 -6.32 -24.65
C THR A 307 -4.67 -5.68 -25.03
N ASP A 308 -5.80 -6.31 -24.66
CA ASP A 308 -7.15 -5.82 -24.93
C ASP A 308 -7.47 -4.55 -24.11
N LYS A 309 -6.92 -4.41 -22.89
CA LYS A 309 -7.07 -3.27 -21.99
C LYS A 309 -5.91 -2.28 -22.04
N LYS A 310 -5.07 -2.36 -23.07
CA LYS A 310 -3.86 -1.55 -23.18
C LYS A 310 -4.15 -0.05 -23.02
N ASP A 311 -5.19 0.46 -23.67
CA ASP A 311 -5.56 1.87 -23.59
C ASP A 311 -5.98 2.27 -22.16
N ASP A 312 -6.77 1.43 -21.48
CA ASP A 312 -7.18 1.63 -20.09
C ASP A 312 -5.94 1.68 -19.17
N ILE A 313 -4.98 0.78 -19.35
CA ILE A 313 -3.74 0.74 -18.57
C ILE A 313 -2.89 1.99 -18.83
N MET A 314 -2.77 2.41 -20.09
CA MET A 314 -1.99 3.60 -20.41
C MET A 314 -2.64 4.89 -19.89
N ASP A 315 -3.97 4.91 -19.76
CA ASP A 315 -4.71 5.97 -19.08
C ASP A 315 -4.46 6.00 -17.56
N ILE A 316 -4.08 4.87 -16.93
CA ILE A 316 -3.59 4.85 -15.54
C ILE A 316 -2.22 5.55 -15.46
N PHE A 317 -1.31 5.25 -16.39
CA PHE A 317 0.06 5.74 -16.39
C PHE A 317 0.22 7.11 -17.07
N ARG A 318 -0.65 8.08 -16.79
CA ARG A 318 -0.53 9.45 -17.35
C ARG A 318 0.62 10.25 -16.75
N HIS A 319 0.72 10.22 -15.42
CA HIS A 319 1.75 10.95 -14.67
C HIS A 319 2.23 10.07 -13.53
N GLY A 320 3.54 10.04 -13.29
CA GLY A 320 4.03 9.30 -12.13
C GLY A 320 5.51 9.43 -11.86
N ILE A 321 5.87 9.04 -10.64
CA ILE A 321 7.24 8.95 -10.14
C ILE A 321 7.44 7.53 -9.61
N ILE A 322 8.40 6.81 -10.17
CA ILE A 322 8.82 5.49 -9.70
C ILE A 322 10.25 5.62 -9.19
N ILE A 323 10.52 5.17 -7.97
CA ILE A 323 11.86 5.12 -7.39
C ILE A 323 12.18 3.68 -7.04
N LEU A 324 13.28 3.20 -7.60
CA LEU A 324 13.92 1.95 -7.22
C LEU A 324 15.15 2.30 -6.40
N SER A 325 15.33 1.65 -5.27
CA SER A 325 16.45 1.90 -4.37
C SER A 325 17.02 0.59 -3.85
N VAL A 326 18.34 0.60 -3.64
CA VAL A 326 19.08 -0.53 -3.09
C VAL A 326 20.16 -0.02 -2.15
N LYS A 327 20.42 -0.79 -1.10
CA LYS A 327 21.52 -0.62 -0.16
C LYS A 327 22.18 -1.96 0.06
N ALA A 328 23.36 -2.10 -0.54
CA ALA A 328 24.18 -3.28 -0.38
C ALA A 328 24.62 -3.45 1.08
N SER A 329 24.76 -4.70 1.52
CA SER A 329 25.27 -5.04 2.85
C SER A 329 26.74 -4.60 3.04
N ASN A 330 27.51 -4.60 1.96
CA ASN A 330 28.92 -4.26 1.93
C ASN A 330 29.23 -3.24 0.80
N LYS A 331 30.51 -2.89 0.62
CA LYS A 331 30.94 -1.92 -0.40
C LYS A 331 31.31 -2.56 -1.75
N SER A 332 31.21 -3.88 -1.92
CA SER A 332 31.68 -4.54 -3.15
C SER A 332 30.99 -4.01 -4.40
N PHE A 333 29.70 -3.66 -4.31
CA PHE A 333 28.97 -3.04 -5.42
C PHE A 333 29.54 -1.67 -5.78
N SER A 334 29.80 -0.81 -4.80
CA SER A 334 30.37 0.51 -5.07
C SER A 334 31.85 0.44 -5.44
N ASP A 335 32.61 -0.45 -4.83
CA ASP A 335 33.99 -0.73 -5.23
C ASP A 335 34.02 -1.19 -6.70
N PHE A 336 33.14 -2.11 -7.12
CA PHE A 336 32.99 -2.49 -8.53
C PHE A 336 32.66 -1.29 -9.44
N VAL A 337 31.70 -0.44 -9.04
CA VAL A 337 31.28 0.74 -9.80
C VAL A 337 32.42 1.77 -9.93
N PHE A 338 33.21 1.97 -8.86
CA PHE A 338 34.21 3.05 -8.77
C PHE A 338 35.66 2.60 -8.99
N ASP A 339 35.96 1.30 -9.07
CA ASP A 339 37.28 0.77 -9.39
C ASP A 339 37.69 1.13 -10.83
N ASN A 340 36.71 1.26 -11.73
CA ASN A 340 36.93 1.64 -13.13
C ASN A 340 35.82 2.58 -13.63
N PRO A 341 35.77 3.85 -13.17
CA PRO A 341 34.64 4.74 -13.40
C PRO A 341 34.36 4.99 -14.89
N ASN A 342 35.40 5.10 -15.71
CA ASN A 342 35.25 5.25 -17.16
C ASN A 342 34.64 4.01 -17.83
N LYS A 343 35.00 2.81 -17.34
CA LYS A 343 34.43 1.55 -17.85
C LYS A 343 32.98 1.41 -17.41
N THR A 344 32.66 1.78 -16.18
CA THR A 344 31.29 1.81 -15.67
C THR A 344 30.42 2.78 -16.46
N ALA A 345 30.91 4.01 -16.69
CA ALA A 345 30.21 4.99 -17.52
C ALA A 345 29.96 4.47 -18.95
N TYR A 346 30.97 3.86 -19.57
CA TYR A 346 30.82 3.23 -20.89
C TYR A 346 29.77 2.12 -20.90
N GLY A 347 29.80 1.21 -19.92
CA GLY A 347 28.83 0.10 -19.83
C GLY A 347 27.39 0.58 -19.59
N VAL A 348 27.19 1.65 -18.80
CA VAL A 348 25.86 2.27 -18.64
C VAL A 348 25.40 2.89 -19.96
N ASN A 349 26.28 3.59 -20.68
CA ASN A 349 25.95 4.18 -21.99
C ASN A 349 25.58 3.10 -23.02
N GLU A 350 26.34 2.01 -23.08
CA GLU A 350 26.05 0.85 -23.94
C GLU A 350 24.68 0.25 -23.61
N ALA A 351 24.40 -0.02 -22.33
CA ALA A 351 23.10 -0.56 -21.90
C ALA A 351 21.92 0.37 -22.27
N LEU A 352 22.10 1.69 -22.24
CA LEU A 352 21.05 2.63 -22.65
C LEU A 352 20.76 2.59 -24.15
N GLU A 353 21.79 2.47 -24.98
CA GLU A 353 21.62 2.31 -26.43
C GLU A 353 20.99 0.94 -26.77
N ASP A 354 21.36 -0.12 -26.04
CA ASP A 354 20.76 -1.44 -26.21
C ASP A 354 19.27 -1.43 -25.82
N ILE A 355 18.91 -0.81 -24.68
CA ILE A 355 17.52 -0.64 -24.26
C ILE A 355 16.74 0.15 -25.31
N LYS A 356 17.30 1.24 -25.83
CA LYS A 356 16.67 2.04 -26.88
C LYS A 356 16.43 1.21 -28.15
N ALA A 357 17.43 0.43 -28.58
CA ALA A 357 17.29 -0.43 -29.75
C ALA A 357 16.19 -1.47 -29.56
N ALA A 358 16.15 -2.14 -28.40
CA ALA A 358 15.11 -3.10 -28.06
C ALA A 358 13.71 -2.47 -28.04
N LEU A 359 13.56 -1.26 -27.50
CA LEU A 359 12.28 -0.54 -27.49
C LEU A 359 11.83 -0.12 -28.89
N ILE A 360 12.76 0.27 -29.78
CA ILE A 360 12.47 0.57 -31.19
C ILE A 360 12.00 -0.70 -31.91
N GLU A 361 12.65 -1.84 -31.68
CA GLU A 361 12.22 -3.13 -32.24
C GLU A 361 10.81 -3.52 -31.80
N GLN A 362 10.42 -3.12 -30.58
CA GLN A 362 9.06 -3.31 -30.05
C GLN A 362 8.05 -2.26 -30.55
N GLY A 363 8.45 -1.31 -31.39
CA GLY A 363 7.57 -0.30 -31.98
C GLY A 363 7.49 1.03 -31.24
N THR A 364 8.37 1.27 -30.26
CA THR A 364 8.48 2.57 -29.57
C THR A 364 9.15 3.59 -30.49
N GLU A 365 8.56 4.77 -30.65
CA GLU A 365 9.18 5.89 -31.37
C GLU A 365 9.84 6.84 -30.39
N PHE A 366 11.05 7.33 -30.71
CA PHE A 366 11.76 8.33 -29.91
C PHE A 366 11.90 9.64 -30.68
N LYS A 367 11.47 10.75 -30.08
CA LYS A 367 11.75 12.11 -30.59
C LYS A 367 13.11 12.61 -30.13
N THR A 368 13.40 12.39 -28.86
CA THR A 368 14.66 12.76 -28.21
C THR A 368 15.12 11.57 -27.39
N PHE A 369 16.44 11.41 -27.23
CA PHE A 369 17.04 10.42 -26.34
C PHE A 369 18.41 10.95 -25.91
N ALA A 370 18.43 11.70 -24.82
CA ALA A 370 19.62 12.37 -24.32
C ALA A 370 19.97 11.84 -22.95
N TYR A 371 21.18 11.32 -22.78
CA TYR A 371 21.66 10.85 -21.49
C TYR A 371 23.04 11.40 -21.16
N ASN A 372 23.36 11.36 -19.88
CA ASN A 372 24.66 11.70 -19.35
C ASN A 372 25.00 10.76 -18.19
N THR A 373 26.26 10.34 -18.11
CA THR A 373 26.80 9.48 -17.05
C THR A 373 28.07 10.09 -16.52
N ASP A 374 28.18 10.18 -15.19
CA ASP A 374 29.34 10.75 -14.52
C ASP A 374 29.64 9.96 -13.24
N PHE A 375 30.80 9.32 -13.21
CA PHE A 375 31.30 8.53 -12.08
C PHE A 375 32.65 9.09 -11.64
N LYS A 376 32.70 9.73 -10.48
CA LYS A 376 33.91 10.35 -9.92
C LYS A 376 33.85 10.46 -8.42
N ASP A 377 35.01 10.48 -7.77
CA ASP A 377 35.15 10.78 -6.33
C ASP A 377 34.23 9.92 -5.42
N GLY A 378 34.02 8.64 -5.78
CA GLY A 378 33.16 7.70 -5.03
C GLY A 378 31.66 8.00 -5.14
N GLN A 379 31.25 8.80 -6.12
CA GLN A 379 29.87 9.13 -6.44
C GLN A 379 29.59 8.88 -7.93
N GLY A 380 28.45 8.27 -8.20
CA GLY A 380 27.98 7.98 -9.56
C GLY A 380 26.66 8.70 -9.80
N SER A 381 26.49 9.23 -11.00
CA SER A 381 25.23 9.81 -11.45
C SER A 381 24.94 9.43 -12.88
N PHE A 382 23.67 9.23 -13.15
CA PHE A 382 23.10 8.97 -14.45
C PHE A 382 21.88 9.86 -14.62
N SER A 383 21.70 10.42 -15.81
CA SER A 383 20.47 11.09 -16.21
C SER A 383 20.09 10.68 -17.62
N LEU A 384 18.81 10.44 -17.86
CA LEU A 384 18.20 10.30 -19.18
C LEU A 384 17.02 11.25 -19.28
N GLN A 385 16.91 11.95 -20.39
CA GLN A 385 15.73 12.72 -20.77
C GLN A 385 15.35 12.31 -22.20
N THR A 386 14.11 11.87 -22.35
CA THR A 386 13.63 11.31 -23.60
C THR A 386 12.16 11.64 -23.80
N GLU A 387 11.80 11.94 -25.03
CA GLU A 387 10.41 11.97 -25.48
C GLU A 387 10.17 10.71 -26.31
N LEU A 388 9.22 9.89 -25.88
CA LEU A 388 8.92 8.62 -26.54
C LEU A 388 7.43 8.42 -26.74
N LYS A 389 7.03 7.72 -27.80
CA LYS A 389 5.68 7.25 -28.04
C LYS A 389 5.70 5.72 -27.93
N PRO A 390 5.05 5.13 -26.91
CA PRO A 390 4.93 3.69 -26.79
C PRO A 390 4.30 3.07 -28.03
N ALA A 391 4.63 1.82 -28.31
CA ALA A 391 4.10 1.10 -29.46
C ALA A 391 2.57 1.14 -29.48
N GLU A 392 1.98 1.37 -30.66
CA GLU A 392 0.53 1.39 -30.91
C GLU A 392 -0.27 2.32 -29.97
N THR A 393 0.34 3.42 -29.53
CA THR A 393 -0.35 4.54 -28.88
C THR A 393 -0.27 5.79 -29.76
N ASP A 394 -1.15 6.77 -29.53
CA ASP A 394 -1.20 8.03 -30.28
C ASP A 394 -0.65 9.25 -29.51
N PHE A 395 -0.17 9.04 -28.28
CA PHE A 395 0.39 10.06 -27.40
C PHE A 395 1.87 9.84 -27.09
N TYR A 396 2.58 10.92 -26.80
CA TYR A 396 3.97 10.87 -26.36
C TYR A 396 4.07 10.99 -24.84
N TYR A 397 5.14 10.46 -24.25
CA TYR A 397 5.60 10.76 -22.90
C TYR A 397 6.84 11.61 -22.95
N THR A 398 6.96 12.52 -21.98
CA THR A 398 8.23 13.03 -21.49
C THR A 398 8.67 12.14 -20.34
N LEU A 399 9.79 11.44 -20.51
CA LEU A 399 10.40 10.59 -19.49
C LEU A 399 11.75 11.17 -19.08
N VAL A 400 11.93 11.32 -17.77
CA VAL A 400 13.21 11.62 -17.14
C VAL A 400 13.58 10.45 -16.23
N ALA A 401 14.78 9.91 -16.41
CA ALA A 401 15.37 8.99 -15.44
C ALA A 401 16.58 9.64 -14.76
N GLU A 402 16.69 9.47 -13.44
CA GLU A 402 17.80 9.97 -12.63
C GLU A 402 18.33 8.84 -11.76
N GLY A 403 19.58 8.46 -11.94
CA GLY A 403 20.28 7.47 -11.14
C GLY A 403 21.37 8.10 -10.29
N LYS A 404 21.55 7.62 -9.05
CA LYS A 404 22.64 8.03 -8.18
C LYS A 404 23.20 6.86 -7.41
N VAL A 405 24.52 6.81 -7.24
CA VAL A 405 25.22 5.83 -6.41
C VAL A 405 26.11 6.59 -5.42
N ILE A 406 25.95 6.32 -4.13
CA ILE A 406 26.75 6.91 -3.05
C ILE A 406 27.02 5.86 -1.97
N GLY A 407 28.29 5.59 -1.69
CA GLY A 407 28.67 4.68 -0.61
C GLY A 407 28.13 3.27 -0.85
N LYS A 408 27.14 2.81 -0.08
CA LYS A 408 26.50 1.50 -0.27
C LYS A 408 25.10 1.59 -0.89
N ALA A 409 24.61 2.79 -1.14
CA ALA A 409 23.25 3.02 -1.59
C ALA A 409 23.24 3.45 -3.06
N ALA A 410 22.21 3.03 -3.78
CA ALA A 410 21.90 3.51 -5.10
C ALA A 410 20.39 3.72 -5.25
N TYR A 411 20.00 4.66 -6.11
CA TYR A 411 18.64 4.73 -6.63
C TYR A 411 18.61 4.96 -8.12
N LEU A 412 17.46 4.60 -8.69
CA LEU A 412 17.02 4.98 -10.01
C LEU A 412 15.58 5.50 -9.88
N ALA A 413 15.38 6.75 -10.26
CA ALA A 413 14.06 7.35 -10.35
C ALA A 413 13.65 7.44 -11.82
N PHE A 414 12.43 7.06 -12.13
CA PHE A 414 11.75 7.29 -13.40
C PHE A 414 10.59 8.25 -13.16
N VAL A 415 10.52 9.30 -13.96
CA VAL A 415 9.50 10.35 -13.85
C VAL A 415 8.93 10.54 -15.23
N PHE A 416 7.63 10.34 -15.36
CA PHE A 416 6.95 10.38 -16.64
C PHE A 416 5.72 11.27 -16.59
N ASP A 417 5.51 11.99 -17.69
CA ASP A 417 4.33 12.81 -17.93
C ASP A 417 3.86 12.57 -19.37
N ARG A 418 2.59 12.22 -19.57
CA ARG A 418 1.97 12.13 -20.90
C ARG A 418 1.84 13.53 -21.49
N ASN A 419 2.34 13.71 -22.70
CA ASN A 419 2.32 14.98 -23.41
C ASN A 419 0.88 15.29 -23.87
N GLY A 420 0.48 16.56 -23.78
CA GLY A 420 -0.88 17.02 -24.13
C GLY A 420 -1.88 16.97 -22.97
N ASP A 421 -1.53 16.35 -21.84
CA ASP A 421 -2.24 16.53 -20.56
C ASP A 421 -1.70 17.80 -19.83
N ASP A 422 -1.90 17.90 -18.51
CA ASP A 422 -1.26 18.94 -17.67
C ASP A 422 0.28 18.73 -17.67
N GLU A 423 0.95 19.27 -18.69
CA GLU A 423 2.36 18.98 -19.00
C GLU A 423 3.30 19.25 -17.81
N ASN A 424 4.24 18.32 -17.58
CA ASN A 424 5.29 18.37 -16.56
C ASN A 424 4.80 18.32 -15.10
N THR A 425 3.65 17.70 -14.83
CA THR A 425 3.11 17.58 -13.47
C THR A 425 4.03 16.76 -12.57
N ALA A 426 4.36 15.52 -12.92
CA ALA A 426 5.26 14.67 -12.16
C ALA A 426 6.67 15.26 -12.13
N LEU A 427 7.16 15.76 -13.27
CA LEU A 427 8.48 16.36 -13.40
C LEU A 427 8.66 17.59 -12.50
N LYS A 428 7.62 18.42 -12.36
CA LYS A 428 7.63 19.58 -11.45
C LYS A 428 7.81 19.15 -9.99
N PHE A 429 7.13 18.10 -9.56
CA PHE A 429 7.27 17.58 -8.20
C PHE A 429 8.65 16.96 -7.96
N TRP A 430 9.15 16.19 -8.94
CA TRP A 430 10.49 15.62 -8.87
C TRP A 430 11.59 16.68 -8.83
N ASN A 431 11.48 17.75 -9.62
CA ASN A 431 12.43 18.86 -9.61
C ASN A 431 12.39 19.66 -8.30
N GLY A 432 11.25 19.63 -7.58
CA GLY A 432 11.10 20.18 -6.24
C GLY A 432 11.62 19.29 -5.11
N LYS A 433 12.23 18.13 -5.41
CA LYS A 433 12.74 17.21 -4.39
C LYS A 433 13.82 17.83 -3.52
N THR A 434 13.84 17.42 -2.25
CA THR A 434 14.91 17.77 -1.32
C THR A 434 15.76 16.53 -1.07
N LEU A 435 17.08 16.68 -1.23
CA LEU A 435 18.05 15.70 -0.76
C LEU A 435 18.33 16.00 0.72
N LEU A 436 17.99 15.08 1.61
CA LEU A 436 18.36 15.21 3.02
C LEU A 436 19.89 15.06 3.09
N LYS A 437 20.57 16.05 3.68
CA LYS A 437 22.02 15.99 3.89
C LYS A 437 22.33 14.84 4.85
N ASP A 438 23.35 14.05 4.52
CA ASP A 438 23.91 12.99 5.37
C ASP A 438 24.31 13.50 6.76
#